data_AF-A0A9D1EFN7-F1
#
_entry.id   AF-A0A9D1EFN7-F1
#
_cell.length_a   1.000
_cell.length_b   1.000
_cell.length_c   1.000
_cell.angle_alpha   90.00
_cell.angle_beta   90.00
_cell.angle_gamma   90.00
#
_symmetry.space_group_name_H-M   'P 1'
#
loop_
_entity.id
_entity.type
_entity.pdbx_description
1 polymer ?
#
loop_
_entity_poly.entity_id
_entity_poly.type
_entity_poly.pdbx_seq_one_letter_code
_entity_poly.pdbx_strand_id
1 'polypeptide(L)' 'MKETGIKPIVLNEIVDFAVKYGLEMVILFGSRAKGSYQRASDIDLAVEGGDIDKFAVAMEEETSTLLKFDVLK' A
#
# COMPACT_ATOMS: atom_id res chain seq x y z
N MET A 1 16.72 -1.96 8.81
CA MET A 1 15.30 -1.85 8.44
C MET A 1 14.74 -3.27 8.36
N LYS A 2 13.57 -3.55 8.94
CA LYS A 2 12.91 -4.85 8.70
C LYS A 2 12.51 -4.89 7.22
N GLU A 3 12.85 -5.97 6.51
CA GLU A 3 12.38 -6.16 5.14
C GLU A 3 10.86 -6.36 5.18
N THR A 4 10.11 -5.52 4.46
CA THR A 4 8.64 -5.63 4.34
C THR A 4 8.22 -6.66 3.29
N GLY A 5 9.18 -7.17 2.52
CA GLY A 5 8.96 -8.00 1.34
C GLY A 5 8.22 -7.30 0.20
N ILE A 6 8.10 -5.97 0.24
CA ILE A 6 7.49 -5.15 -0.81
C ILE A 6 8.62 -4.65 -1.72
N LYS A 7 8.45 -4.80 -3.03
CA LYS A 7 9.44 -4.34 -4.00
C LYS A 7 9.55 -2.81 -3.95
N PRO A 8 10.74 -2.21 -4.13
CA PRO A 8 10.91 -0.76 -4.14
C PRO A 8 9.99 -0.02 -5.12
N ILE A 9 9.74 -0.60 -6.30
CA ILE A 9 8.81 -0.01 -7.29
C ILE A 9 7.39 0.13 -6.74
N VAL A 10 6.90 -0.87 -6.02
CA VAL A 10 5.55 -0.84 -5.41
C VAL A 10 5.50 0.16 -4.27
N LEU A 11 6.57 0.31 -3.49
CA LEU A 11 6.65 1.34 -2.45
C LEU A 11 6.58 2.75 -3.04
N ASN A 12 7.28 2.98 -4.16
CA ASN A 12 7.22 4.26 -4.87
C ASN A 12 5.82 4.51 -5.43
N GLU A 13 5.19 3.51 -6.06
CA GLU A 13 3.82 3.62 -6.57
C GLU A 13 2.82 3.97 -5.48
N ILE A 14 2.90 3.34 -4.28
CA ILE A 14 2.06 3.70 -3.13
C ILE A 14 2.21 5.18 -2.78
N VAL A 15 3.45 5.70 -2.74
CA VAL A 15 3.72 7.10 -2.42
C VAL A 15 3.22 8.03 -3.53
N ASP A 16 3.48 7.69 -4.80
CA ASP A 16 3.07 8.47 -5.96
C ASP A 16 1.55 8.58 -6.05
N PHE A 17 0.83 7.48 -5.81
CA PHE A 17 -0.63 7.50 -5.75
C PHE A 17 -1.15 8.27 -4.54
N ALA A 18 -0.53 8.11 -3.37
CA ALA A 18 -0.91 8.88 -2.19
C ALA A 18 -0.83 10.40 -2.45
N VAL A 19 0.26 10.85 -3.08
CA VAL A 19 0.43 12.25 -3.49
C VAL A 19 -0.58 12.65 -4.56
N LYS A 20 -0.77 11.83 -5.61
CA LYS A 20 -1.71 12.09 -6.72
C LYS A 20 -3.15 12.28 -6.23
N TYR A 21 -3.58 11.50 -5.24
CA TYR A 21 -4.94 11.54 -4.70
C TYR A 21 -5.05 12.39 -3.42
N GLY A 22 -3.99 13.08 -3.01
CA GLY A 22 -4.00 14.03 -1.91
C GLY A 22 -4.18 13.39 -0.53
N LEU A 23 -3.69 12.17 -0.34
CA LEU A 23 -3.67 11.54 0.98
C LEU A 23 -2.71 12.29 1.90
N GLU A 24 -3.10 12.45 3.15
CA GLU A 24 -2.29 13.09 4.19
C GLU A 24 -1.38 12.07 4.87
N MET A 25 -1.85 10.82 4.97
CA MET A 25 -1.14 9.76 5.68
C MET A 25 -1.39 8.39 5.03
N VAL A 26 -0.32 7.58 4.96
CA VAL A 26 -0.36 6.17 4.58
C VAL A 26 0.50 5.38 5.56
N ILE A 27 -0.09 4.41 6.26
CA ILE A 27 0.57 3.55 7.24
C ILE A 27 0.53 2.10 6.75
N LEU A 28 1.70 1.49 6.57
CA LEU A 28 1.81 0.04 6.40
C LEU A 28 1.57 -0.65 7.75
N PHE A 29 0.58 -1.52 7.81
CA PHE A 29 0.32 -2.36 8.99
C PHE A 29 0.36 -3.86 8.63
N GLY A 30 -0.16 -4.69 9.52
CA GLY A 30 -0.34 -6.11 9.27
C GLY A 30 0.96 -6.91 9.21
N SER A 31 0.93 -8.00 8.44
CA SER A 31 1.98 -9.04 8.48
C SER A 31 3.34 -8.52 7.96
N ARG A 32 3.30 -7.65 6.94
CA ARG A 32 4.50 -7.07 6.31
C ARG A 32 5.20 -6.05 7.21
N ALA A 33 4.44 -5.20 7.91
CA ALA A 33 5.00 -4.30 8.91
C ALA A 33 5.64 -5.07 10.09
N LYS A 34 5.04 -6.19 10.50
CA LYS A 34 5.53 -7.01 11.62
C LYS A 34 6.76 -7.87 11.22
N GLY A 35 6.90 -8.21 9.94
CA GLY A 35 7.90 -9.13 9.42
C GLY A 35 7.47 -10.60 9.49
N SER A 36 6.17 -10.87 9.70
CA SER A 36 5.59 -12.22 9.74
C SER A 36 4.86 -12.58 8.44
N TYR A 37 5.19 -11.91 7.34
CA TYR A 37 4.56 -12.10 6.04
C TYR A 37 5.05 -13.38 5.36
N GLN A 38 4.20 -13.94 4.52
CA GLN A 38 4.57 -14.95 3.53
C GLN A 38 4.68 -14.30 2.15
N ARG A 39 5.21 -15.04 1.17
CA ARG A 39 5.43 -14.54 -0.19
C ARG A 39 4.18 -13.89 -0.81
N ALA A 40 3.01 -14.48 -0.57
CA ALA A 40 1.72 -14.04 -1.12
C ALA A 40 0.83 -13.32 -0.10
N SER A 41 1.39 -12.87 1.03
CA SER A 41 0.62 -12.05 1.97
C SER A 41 0.22 -10.72 1.35
N ASP A 42 -0.98 -10.26 1.67
CA ASP A 42 -1.53 -8.98 1.24
C ASP A 42 -0.70 -7.80 1.78
N ILE A 43 -0.95 -6.61 1.23
CA ILE A 43 -0.36 -5.35 1.66
C ILE A 43 -1.44 -4.52 2.35
N ASP A 44 -1.37 -4.49 3.67
CA ASP A 44 -2.37 -3.80 4.52
C ASP A 44 -1.97 -2.32 4.73
N LEU A 45 -2.81 -1.39 4.28
CA LEU A 45 -2.57 0.06 4.35
C LEU A 45 -3.72 0.78 5.08
N ALA A 46 -3.38 1.57 6.09
CA ALA A 46 -4.32 2.51 6.70
C ALA A 46 -4.04 3.91 6.12
N VAL A 47 -5.08 4.57 5.63
CA VAL A 47 -4.95 5.85 4.92
C VAL A 47 -5.87 6.93 5.49
N GLU A 48 -5.45 8.18 5.38
CA GLU A 48 -6.23 9.35 5.83
C GLU A 48 -6.09 10.50 4.83
N GLY A 49 -7.16 11.29 4.68
CA GLY A 49 -7.23 12.45 3.79
C GLY A 49 -7.49 12.10 2.33
N GLY A 50 -7.66 13.11 1.49
CA GLY A 50 -7.74 12.96 0.03
C GLY A 50 -8.89 12.10 -0.51
N ASP A 51 -8.69 11.59 -1.73
CA ASP A 51 -9.63 10.72 -2.44
C ASP A 51 -9.23 9.24 -2.27
N ILE A 52 -9.61 8.68 -1.12
CA ILE A 52 -9.27 7.30 -0.73
C ILE A 52 -9.85 6.26 -1.69
N ASP A 53 -11.07 6.48 -2.19
CA ASP A 53 -11.72 5.51 -3.08
C ASP A 53 -10.97 5.43 -4.43
N LYS A 54 -10.53 6.57 -5.00
CA LYS A 54 -9.68 6.53 -6.21
C LYS A 54 -8.29 5.99 -5.94
N PHE A 55 -7.72 6.27 -4.78
CA PHE A 55 -6.45 5.66 -4.37
C PHE A 55 -6.56 4.13 -4.33
N ALA A 56 -7.58 3.59 -3.66
CA ALA A 56 -7.79 2.14 -3.57
C ALA A 56 -7.96 1.48 -4.94
N VAL A 57 -8.70 2.11 -5.86
CA VAL A 57 -8.82 1.61 -7.24
C VAL A 57 -7.49 1.61 -7.97
N ALA A 58 -6.71 2.70 -7.88
CA ALA A 58 -5.38 2.77 -8.51
C ALA A 58 -4.40 1.75 -7.94
N MET A 59 -4.47 1.47 -6.63
CA MET A 59 -3.64 0.45 -5.98
C MET A 59 -3.89 -0.94 -6.56
N GLU A 60 -5.15 -1.30 -6.82
CA GLU A 60 -5.51 -2.61 -7.38
C GLU A 60 -5.26 -2.72 -8.90
N GLU A 61 -5.48 -1.64 -9.65
CA GLU A 61 -5.48 -1.69 -11.13
C GLU A 61 -4.16 -1.23 -11.77
N GLU A 62 -3.38 -0.38 -11.11
CA GLU A 62 -2.22 0.32 -11.72
C GLU A 62 -0.86 -0.03 -11.09
N THR A 63 -0.80 -0.83 -10.01
CA THR A 63 0.47 -1.18 -9.37
C THR A 63 1.22 -2.33 -10.06
N SER A 64 2.55 -2.33 -9.97
CA SER A 64 3.43 -3.33 -10.57
C SER A 64 3.50 -4.64 -9.75
N THR A 65 2.39 -5.07 -9.14
CA THR A 65 2.29 -6.28 -8.31
C THR A 65 0.94 -6.97 -8.46
N LEU A 66 0.92 -8.27 -8.22
CA LEU A 66 -0.32 -9.09 -8.17
C LEU A 66 -0.75 -9.40 -6.72
N LEU A 67 -0.07 -8.79 -5.75
CA LEU A 67 -0.45 -8.90 -4.34
C LEU A 67 -1.67 -8.03 -4.11
N LYS A 68 -2.60 -8.48 -3.29
CA LYS A 68 -3.79 -7.70 -2.95
C LYS A 68 -3.43 -6.58 -1.98
N PHE A 69 -4.21 -5.51 -2.04
CA PHE A 69 -4.18 -4.44 -1.06
C PHE A 69 -5.43 -4.52 -0.19
N ASP A 70 -5.23 -4.37 1.12
CA ASP A 70 -6.34 -4.11 2.06
C ASP A 70 -6.20 -2.66 2.53
N VAL A 71 -7.10 -1.79 2.07
CA VAL A 71 -7.08 -0.36 2.36
C VAL A 71 -8.15 -0.03 3.39
N LEU A 72 -7.71 0.33 4.59
CA LEU A 72 -8.57 0.82 5.67
C LEU A 72 -8.58 2.36 5.67
N LYS A 73 -9.78 2.92 5.78
CA LYS A 73 -10.08 4.36 5.81
C LYS A 73 -10.60 4.81 7.17
#